data_AF-A0A6J8A8F5-F1
#
_entry.id   AF-A0A6J8A8F5-F1
#
_cell.length_a   1.000
_cell.length_b   1.000
_cell.length_c   1.000
_cell.angle_alpha   90.00
_cell.angle_beta   90.00
_cell.angle_gamma   90.00
#
_symmetry.space_group_name_H-M   'P 1'
#
loop_
_entity.id
_entity.type
_entity.pdbx_description
1 polymer ?
#
loop_
_entity_poly.entity_id
_entity_poly.type
_entity_poly.pdbx_seq_one_letter_code
_entity_poly.pdbx_strand_id
1 'polypeptide(L)'
;MGKEAKEHIQDVIEKLKIAKEIPTDNVNRRQEKNKEHYDKKAKEPDFRFGQTVLIRVYKVPPGLSRKLQDKSDGPYLTTQLGPNHTYRLMNCNTRKVMKSLINAQHLRIYHHPRLFKRQNDTIVTPQNNDEENDEHQPNADNAQTVSNEIDKEIVDETTYEVECLLGKKTMNGVVHYKCKWKDGSTPTWFD
;
A
#
# COMPACT_ATOMS: atom_id res chain seq x y z
N MET A 1 9.22 11.09 75.10
CA MET A 1 8.53 10.11 74.21
C MET A 1 7.93 10.70 72.94
N GLY A 2 7.50 11.98 72.86
CA GLY A 2 6.83 12.51 71.65
C GLY A 2 7.71 12.93 70.45
N LYS A 3 9.04 12.84 70.53
CA LYS A 3 9.96 13.24 69.43
C LYS A 3 10.15 12.12 68.39
N GLU A 4 10.34 10.89 68.87
CA GLU A 4 10.50 9.68 68.06
C GLU A 4 9.27 9.39 67.17
N ALA A 5 8.06 9.58 67.71
CA ALA A 5 6.82 9.43 66.94
C ALA A 5 6.69 10.45 65.80
N LYS A 6 7.20 11.68 65.98
CA LYS A 6 7.18 12.72 64.94
C LYS A 6 8.17 12.43 63.82
N GLU A 7 9.36 11.94 64.18
CA GLU A 7 10.39 11.52 63.23
C GLU A 7 9.91 10.34 62.38
N HIS A 8 9.26 9.35 63.00
CA HIS A 8 8.67 8.23 62.28
C HIS A 8 7.58 8.67 61.29
N ILE A 9 6.70 9.59 61.67
CA ILE A 9 5.67 10.14 60.77
C ILE A 9 6.30 10.88 59.59
N GLN A 10 7.37 11.65 59.82
CA GLN A 10 8.09 12.34 58.75
C GLN A 10 8.72 11.36 57.75
N ASP A 11 9.37 10.30 58.23
CA ASP A 11 9.94 9.23 57.41
C ASP A 11 8.87 8.50 56.59
N VAL A 12 7.70 8.21 57.18
CA VAL A 12 6.57 7.62 56.45
C VAL A 12 6.05 8.55 55.35
N ILE A 13 5.93 9.85 55.61
CA ILE A 13 5.51 10.84 54.60
C ILE A 13 6.53 10.93 53.46
N GLU A 14 7.83 10.89 53.77
CA GLU A 14 8.90 10.92 52.77
C GLU A 14 8.88 9.67 51.89
N LYS A 15 8.77 8.48 52.51
CA LYS A 15 8.61 7.21 51.79
C LYS A 15 7.37 7.20 50.90
N LEU A 16 6.25 7.77 51.36
CA LEU A 16 5.04 7.90 50.54
C LEU A 16 5.23 8.83 49.33
N LYS A 17 5.99 9.93 49.48
CA LYS A 17 6.34 10.80 48.36
C LYS A 17 7.16 10.05 47.31
N ILE A 18 8.21 9.35 47.74
CA ILE A 18 9.08 8.55 46.86
C ILE A 18 8.26 7.43 46.17
N ALA A 19 7.40 6.74 46.92
CA ALA A 19 6.55 5.68 46.40
C ALA A 19 5.54 6.17 45.35
N LYS A 20 5.17 7.46 45.37
CA LYS A 20 4.32 8.08 44.35
C LYS A 20 5.11 8.56 43.14
N GLU A 21 6.31 9.10 43.37
CA GLU A 21 7.18 9.64 42.33
C GLU A 21 7.69 8.54 41.39
N ILE A 22 8.20 7.42 41.93
CA ILE A 22 8.76 6.31 41.13
C ILE A 22 7.77 5.78 40.07
N PRO A 23 6.51 5.43 40.39
CA PRO A 23 5.54 5.03 39.37
C PRO A 23 5.25 6.11 38.34
N THR A 24 5.18 7.38 38.78
CA THR A 24 4.87 8.52 37.90
C THR A 24 5.99 8.69 36.86
N ASP A 25 7.24 8.67 37.30
CA ASP A 25 8.42 8.77 36.43
C ASP A 25 8.52 7.57 35.48
N ASN A 26 8.22 6.36 35.97
CA ASN A 26 8.19 5.17 35.15
C ASN A 26 7.11 5.24 34.07
N VAL A 27 5.93 5.79 34.38
CA VAL A 27 4.86 6.02 33.41
C VAL A 27 5.32 7.03 32.36
N ASN A 28 5.88 8.17 32.77
CA ASN A 28 6.36 9.20 31.86
C ASN A 28 7.46 8.68 30.92
N ARG A 29 8.47 8.01 31.47
CA ARG A 29 9.57 7.40 30.70
C ARG A 29 9.07 6.35 29.71
N ARG A 30 8.07 5.55 30.09
CA ARG A 30 7.47 4.56 29.19
C ARG A 30 6.61 5.24 28.10
N GLN A 31 5.87 6.29 28.42
CA GLN A 31 5.09 7.05 27.46
C GLN A 31 6.00 7.68 26.40
N GLU A 32 7.12 8.28 26.80
CA GLU A 32 8.10 8.86 25.88
C GLU A 32 8.71 7.82 24.95
N LYS A 33 9.21 6.70 25.48
CA LYS A 33 9.73 5.59 24.67
C LYS A 33 8.69 5.01 23.71
N ASN A 34 7.45 4.87 24.16
CA ASN A 34 6.36 4.40 23.31
C ASN A 34 6.09 5.38 22.19
N LYS A 35 6.02 6.69 22.49
CA LYS A 35 5.84 7.74 21.48
C LYS A 35 6.95 7.68 20.43
N GLU A 36 8.22 7.67 20.84
CA GLU A 36 9.35 7.51 19.92
C GLU A 36 9.23 6.26 19.05
N HIS A 37 8.79 5.13 19.63
CA HIS A 37 8.61 3.90 18.88
C HIS A 37 7.51 4.00 17.82
N TYR A 38 6.38 4.63 18.14
CA TYR A 38 5.29 4.83 17.19
C TYR A 38 5.67 5.82 16.10
N ASP A 39 6.32 6.93 16.46
CA ASP A 39 6.72 7.98 15.54
C ASP A 39 7.73 7.48 14.49
N LYS A 40 8.58 6.50 14.82
CA LYS A 40 9.53 5.86 13.87
C LYS A 40 8.91 5.34 12.58
N LYS A 41 7.65 4.90 12.59
CA LYS A 41 6.94 4.34 11.41
C LYS A 41 5.69 5.14 11.04
N ALA A 42 5.44 6.24 11.74
CA ALA A 42 4.30 7.08 11.45
C ALA A 42 4.48 7.73 10.07
N LYS A 43 3.46 7.59 9.23
CA LYS A 43 3.37 8.31 7.96
C LYS A 43 2.17 9.22 8.05
N GLU A 44 2.32 10.45 7.58
CA GLU A 44 1.20 11.38 7.48
C GLU A 44 0.19 10.84 6.45
N PRO A 45 -1.06 10.63 6.86
CA PRO A 45 -2.06 10.05 6.00
C PRO A 45 -2.81 11.14 5.22
N ASP A 46 -2.57 11.16 3.90
CA ASP A 46 -3.14 12.15 2.99
C ASP A 46 -4.40 11.63 2.30
N PHE A 47 -5.57 11.89 2.90
CA PHE A 47 -6.85 11.71 2.23
C PHE A 47 -7.40 13.05 1.77
N ARG A 48 -7.79 13.14 0.50
CA ARG A 48 -8.36 14.37 -0.05
C ARG A 48 -9.86 14.44 0.20
N PHE A 49 -10.39 15.65 0.32
CA PHE A 49 -11.83 15.89 0.26
C PHE A 49 -12.40 15.29 -1.04
N GLY A 50 -13.56 14.63 -0.95
CA GLY A 50 -14.21 13.95 -2.06
C GLY A 50 -13.61 12.60 -2.44
N GLN A 51 -12.58 12.11 -1.73
CA GLN A 51 -12.04 10.78 -1.96
C GLN A 51 -12.92 9.70 -1.32
N THR A 52 -13.08 8.58 -2.03
CA THR A 52 -13.78 7.41 -1.49
C THR A 52 -12.84 6.52 -0.68
N VAL A 53 -13.27 6.15 0.52
CA VAL A 53 -12.51 5.41 1.51
C VAL A 53 -13.37 4.31 2.14
N LEU A 54 -12.72 3.28 2.65
CA LEU A 54 -13.30 2.20 3.43
C LEU A 54 -12.96 2.39 4.91
N ILE A 55 -13.88 2.04 5.80
CA ILE A 55 -13.64 2.07 7.25
C ILE A 55 -13.25 0.68 7.73
N ARG A 56 -12.26 0.56 8.61
CA ARG A 56 -11.89 -0.71 9.24
C ARG A 56 -12.92 -1.13 10.30
N VAL A 57 -13.42 -2.36 10.20
CA VAL A 57 -14.39 -2.92 11.15
C VAL A 57 -13.67 -3.79 12.17
N TYR A 58 -13.99 -3.59 13.45
CA TYR A 58 -13.45 -4.37 14.57
C TYR A 58 -14.48 -5.28 15.22
N LYS A 59 -15.76 -4.91 15.16
CA LYS A 59 -16.86 -5.66 15.77
C LYS A 59 -17.41 -6.69 14.79
N VAL A 60 -17.58 -7.92 15.26
CA VAL A 60 -18.17 -8.99 14.45
C VAL A 60 -19.68 -8.83 14.42
N PRO A 61 -20.31 -8.69 13.24
CA PRO A 61 -21.76 -8.67 13.16
C PRO A 61 -22.33 -10.02 13.61
N PRO A 62 -23.53 -10.03 14.21
CA PRO A 62 -24.16 -11.27 14.66
C PRO A 62 -24.42 -12.20 13.46
N GLY A 63 -24.19 -13.50 13.66
CA GLY A 63 -24.35 -14.52 12.61
C GLY A 63 -23.12 -14.73 11.72
N LEU A 64 -22.10 -13.88 11.83
CA LEU A 64 -20.80 -14.08 11.17
C LEU A 64 -19.73 -14.48 12.18
N SER A 65 -18.79 -15.30 11.74
CA SER A 65 -17.59 -15.57 12.52
C SER A 65 -16.51 -14.53 12.23
N ARG A 66 -15.60 -14.32 13.19
CA ARG A 66 -14.43 -13.44 13.00
C ARG A 66 -13.58 -13.79 11.76
N LYS A 67 -13.67 -15.04 11.28
CA LYS A 67 -12.95 -15.53 10.10
C LYS A 67 -13.65 -15.15 8.78
N LEU A 68 -14.98 -15.10 8.77
CA LEU A 68 -15.78 -14.90 7.56
C LEU A 68 -16.24 -13.45 7.37
N GLN A 69 -16.13 -12.60 8.40
CA GLN A 69 -16.49 -11.19 8.27
C GLN A 69 -15.51 -10.42 7.38
N ASP A 70 -16.03 -9.40 6.71
CA ASP A 70 -15.20 -8.40 6.05
C ASP A 70 -14.48 -7.53 7.07
N LYS A 71 -13.19 -7.24 6.79
CA LYS A 71 -12.34 -6.40 7.65
C LYS A 71 -12.60 -4.91 7.45
N SER A 72 -13.36 -4.56 6.41
CA SER A 72 -13.59 -3.19 6.01
C SER A 72 -15.02 -3.02 5.52
N ASP A 73 -15.66 -1.94 5.94
CA ASP A 73 -17.03 -1.60 5.60
C ASP A 73 -17.06 -0.40 4.66
N GLY A 74 -18.00 -0.48 3.72
CA GLY A 74 -18.58 0.58 2.89
C GLY A 74 -17.63 1.47 2.09
N PRO A 75 -17.98 1.84 0.86
CA PRO A 75 -17.45 3.08 0.30
C PRO A 75 -18.07 4.27 1.05
N TYR A 76 -17.21 5.08 1.65
CA TYR A 76 -17.53 6.35 2.28
C TYR A 76 -16.83 7.48 1.55
N LEU A 77 -17.49 8.63 1.43
CA LEU A 77 -16.93 9.83 0.87
C LEU A 77 -16.34 10.71 1.97
N THR A 78 -15.12 11.19 1.77
CA THR A 78 -14.48 12.16 2.67
C THR A 78 -15.10 13.53 2.48
N THR A 79 -15.86 14.02 3.46
CA THR A 79 -16.62 15.28 3.36
C THR A 79 -15.99 16.44 4.11
N GLN A 80 -15.27 16.23 5.21
CA GLN A 80 -14.61 17.34 5.92
C GLN A 80 -13.29 16.86 6.51
N LEU A 81 -12.30 17.74 6.50
CA LEU A 81 -11.04 17.54 7.21
C LEU A 81 -11.21 18.06 8.64
N GLY A 82 -10.86 17.23 9.61
CA GLY A 82 -10.78 17.55 11.02
C GLY A 82 -9.33 17.62 11.51
N PRO A 83 -9.12 17.94 12.80
CA PRO A 83 -7.79 17.99 13.40
C PRO A 83 -7.15 16.59 13.48
N ASN A 84 -5.82 16.51 13.63
CA ASN A 84 -5.06 15.27 13.86
C ASN A 84 -5.35 14.16 12.82
N HIS A 85 -5.42 14.54 11.54
CA HIS A 85 -5.76 13.65 10.42
C HIS A 85 -7.06 12.87 10.65
N THR A 86 -8.08 13.54 11.20
CA THR A 86 -9.42 12.98 11.31
C THR A 86 -10.31 13.50 10.19
N TYR A 87 -11.31 12.72 9.81
CA TYR A 87 -12.15 13.03 8.65
C TYR A 87 -13.62 12.77 8.98
N ARG A 88 -14.50 13.65 8.49
CA ARG A 88 -15.94 13.41 8.47
C ARG A 88 -16.29 12.63 7.22
N LEU A 89 -17.01 11.53 7.40
CA LEU A 89 -17.37 10.63 6.31
C LEU A 89 -18.87 10.67 6.03
N MET A 90 -19.23 10.49 4.75
CA MET A 90 -20.59 10.29 4.30
C MET A 90 -20.70 8.93 3.63
N ASN A 91 -21.68 8.12 4.00
CA ASN A 91 -21.89 6.83 3.36
C ASN A 91 -22.35 7.05 1.90
N CYS A 92 -21.67 6.45 0.92
CA CYS A 92 -21.99 6.67 -0.49
C CYS A 92 -23.38 6.14 -0.89
N ASN A 93 -23.85 5.08 -0.22
CA ASN A 93 -25.14 4.45 -0.54
C ASN A 93 -26.31 5.19 0.13
N THR A 94 -26.20 5.47 1.43
CA THR A 94 -27.31 6.09 2.19
C THR A 94 -27.27 7.61 2.18
N ARG A 95 -26.16 8.22 1.72
CA ARG A 95 -25.87 9.66 1.78
C ARG A 95 -25.92 10.25 3.19
N LYS A 96 -25.92 9.40 4.22
CA LYS A 96 -25.92 9.83 5.62
C LYS A 96 -24.51 10.18 6.05
N VAL A 97 -24.36 11.38 6.61
CA VAL A 97 -23.11 11.85 7.21
C VAL A 97 -22.93 11.22 8.57
N MET A 98 -21.74 10.69 8.84
CA MET A 98 -21.38 10.17 10.15
C MET A 98 -21.22 11.33 11.14
N LYS A 99 -21.77 11.14 12.34
CA LYS A 99 -21.71 12.15 13.40
C LYS A 99 -20.28 12.34 13.91
N SER A 100 -19.57 11.24 14.13
CA SER A 100 -18.20 11.22 14.64
C SER A 100 -17.17 11.39 13.53
N LEU A 101 -16.05 12.05 13.85
CA LEU A 101 -14.86 12.08 13.03
C LEU A 101 -14.06 10.78 13.19
N ILE A 102 -13.44 10.31 12.11
CA ILE A 102 -12.65 9.07 12.12
C ILE A 102 -11.20 9.39 11.76
N ASN A 103 -10.26 8.84 12.52
CA ASN A 103 -8.84 8.98 12.24
C ASN A 103 -8.45 8.19 10.98
N ALA A 104 -7.57 8.78 10.17
CA ALA A 104 -7.03 8.21 8.95
C ALA A 104 -6.50 6.78 9.08
N GLN A 105 -5.94 6.38 10.22
CA GLN A 105 -5.41 5.03 10.47
C GLN A 105 -6.49 3.94 10.32
N HIS A 106 -7.75 4.31 10.52
CA HIS A 106 -8.90 3.41 10.35
C HIS A 106 -9.51 3.49 8.96
N LEU A 107 -8.94 4.31 8.07
CA LEU A 107 -9.38 4.48 6.70
C LEU A 107 -8.45 3.74 5.75
N ARG A 108 -9.03 3.23 4.66
CA ARG A 108 -8.30 2.68 3.52
C ARG A 108 -8.85 3.27 2.25
N ILE A 109 -8.03 3.45 1.22
CA ILE A 109 -8.52 3.94 -0.07
C ILE A 109 -9.52 2.93 -0.64
N TYR A 110 -10.68 3.41 -1.08
CA TYR A 110 -11.62 2.59 -1.82
C TYR A 110 -11.21 2.55 -3.29
N HIS A 111 -11.18 1.33 -3.82
CA HIS A 111 -10.69 1.02 -5.14
C HIS A 111 -11.87 0.58 -6.00
N HIS A 112 -12.44 1.52 -6.76
CA HIS A 112 -13.66 1.26 -7.52
C HIS A 112 -13.40 0.25 -8.66
N PRO A 113 -14.12 -0.89 -8.75
CA PRO A 113 -13.83 -1.95 -9.72
C PRO A 113 -13.76 -1.48 -11.18
N ARG A 114 -14.60 -0.50 -11.56
CA ARG A 114 -14.59 0.08 -12.92
C ARG A 114 -13.30 0.84 -13.29
N LEU A 115 -12.56 1.32 -12.29
CA LEU A 115 -11.29 2.03 -12.50
C LEU A 115 -10.09 1.07 -12.57
N PHE A 116 -10.29 -0.21 -12.19
CA PHE A 116 -9.29 -1.28 -12.31
C PHE A 116 -9.39 -2.02 -13.65
N LYS A 117 -9.84 -1.36 -14.73
CA LYS A 117 -9.56 -1.87 -16.06
C LYS A 117 -8.04 -1.85 -16.22
N ARG A 118 -7.44 -3.05 -16.31
CA ARG A 118 -6.02 -3.23 -16.55
C ARG A 118 -5.65 -2.41 -17.80
N GLN A 119 -4.53 -1.72 -17.78
CA GLN A 119 -4.00 -0.95 -18.92
C GLN A 119 -3.61 -1.83 -20.12
N ASN A 120 -4.10 -3.06 -20.21
CA ASN A 120 -3.65 -4.07 -21.17
C ASN A 120 -4.56 -4.17 -22.41
N ASP A 121 -5.64 -3.39 -22.48
CA ASP A 121 -6.59 -3.43 -23.62
C ASP A 121 -6.39 -2.27 -24.61
N THR A 122 -5.30 -1.51 -24.53
CA THR A 122 -4.92 -0.62 -25.63
C THR A 122 -4.32 -1.46 -26.75
N ILE A 123 -5.18 -2.09 -27.54
CA ILE A 123 -4.83 -2.57 -28.87
C ILE A 123 -4.45 -1.31 -29.66
N VAL A 124 -3.14 -1.06 -29.77
CA VAL A 124 -2.62 -0.14 -30.78
C VAL A 124 -2.91 -0.81 -32.11
N THR A 125 -3.99 -0.41 -32.78
CA THR A 125 -4.20 -0.74 -34.18
C THR A 125 -3.01 -0.14 -34.94
N PRO A 126 -2.18 -0.92 -35.65
CA PRO A 126 -1.16 -0.33 -36.50
C PRO A 126 -1.89 0.47 -37.58
N GLN A 127 -1.71 1.79 -37.56
CA GLN A 127 -2.00 2.60 -38.74
C GLN A 127 -0.96 2.22 -39.79
N ASN A 128 -1.36 1.43 -40.78
CA ASN A 128 -0.60 1.28 -42.01
C ASN A 128 -0.57 2.65 -42.68
N ASN A 129 0.53 3.37 -42.52
CA ASN A 129 0.86 4.49 -43.36
C ASN A 129 1.50 3.92 -44.63
N ASP A 130 0.67 3.62 -45.62
CA ASP A 130 1.15 3.45 -46.98
C ASP A 130 1.45 4.85 -47.52
N GLU A 131 2.71 5.26 -47.42
CA GLU A 131 3.23 6.45 -48.11
C GLU A 131 3.62 6.05 -49.54
N GLU A 132 2.82 6.48 -50.52
CA GLU A 132 3.33 6.77 -51.87
C GLU A 132 3.68 8.26 -51.93
N ASN A 133 4.96 8.59 -52.10
CA ASN A 133 5.39 9.70 -52.95
C ASN A 133 6.89 9.62 -53.25
N ASP A 134 7.19 9.70 -54.54
CA ASP A 134 8.50 9.55 -55.15
C ASP A 134 9.18 10.90 -55.39
N GLU A 135 10.50 10.90 -55.22
CA GLU A 135 11.55 11.73 -55.84
C GLU A 135 11.57 13.29 -55.77
N HIS A 136 12.51 13.87 -55.00
CA HIS A 136 13.72 14.57 -55.51
C HIS A 136 14.64 15.16 -54.39
N GLN A 137 15.94 14.96 -54.56
CA GLN A 137 17.14 15.30 -53.74
C GLN A 137 17.74 16.69 -54.14
N PRO A 138 18.92 17.20 -53.64
CA PRO A 138 19.78 16.86 -52.48
C PRO A 138 20.47 18.08 -51.76
N ASN A 139 21.45 17.76 -50.86
CA ASN A 139 22.64 18.53 -50.38
C ASN A 139 22.52 19.27 -49.03
N ALA A 140 23.52 19.34 -48.13
CA ALA A 140 24.83 18.69 -47.94
C ALA A 140 25.35 19.07 -46.51
N ASP A 141 26.32 18.29 -46.00
CA ASP A 141 27.31 18.59 -44.93
C ASP A 141 26.84 18.73 -43.46
N ASN A 142 27.23 17.82 -42.55
CA ASN A 142 28.57 17.72 -41.96
C ASN A 142 28.63 16.71 -40.76
N ALA A 143 29.80 16.09 -40.58
CA ALA A 143 30.27 15.09 -39.61
C ALA A 143 30.17 15.53 -38.12
N GLN A 144 30.35 14.75 -37.03
CA GLN A 144 31.08 13.51 -36.69
C GLN A 144 30.55 13.03 -35.31
N THR A 145 30.19 11.76 -35.11
CA THR A 145 30.94 10.69 -34.40
C THR A 145 31.44 11.00 -32.98
N VAL A 146 30.86 10.35 -31.95
CA VAL A 146 31.62 9.76 -30.84
C VAL A 146 30.96 8.42 -30.46
N SER A 147 31.78 7.38 -30.58
CA SER A 147 31.59 5.97 -30.25
C SER A 147 31.53 5.71 -28.74
N ASN A 148 30.91 4.59 -28.35
CA ASN A 148 31.61 3.53 -27.60
C ASN A 148 30.79 2.23 -27.60
N GLU A 149 31.46 1.19 -28.12
CA GLU A 149 31.19 -0.25 -28.05
C GLU A 149 31.27 -0.71 -26.56
N ILE A 150 30.89 -1.90 -26.08
CA ILE A 150 31.00 -3.31 -26.51
C ILE A 150 29.97 -4.06 -25.60
N ASP A 151 29.18 -5.06 -26.04
CA ASP A 151 29.45 -6.48 -25.75
C ASP A 151 28.43 -7.39 -26.47
N LYS A 152 28.98 -8.29 -27.29
CA LYS A 152 28.40 -9.57 -27.75
C LYS A 152 28.41 -10.53 -26.53
N GLU A 153 27.47 -11.46 -26.34
CA GLU A 153 27.26 -12.64 -27.18
C GLU A 153 25.93 -13.31 -26.79
N ILE A 154 25.17 -13.71 -27.81
CA ILE A 154 23.82 -14.25 -27.78
C ILE A 154 23.90 -15.75 -27.46
N VAL A 155 23.14 -16.21 -26.47
CA VAL A 155 22.88 -17.63 -26.21
C VAL A 155 21.51 -17.98 -26.81
N ASP A 156 21.53 -18.89 -27.78
CA ASP A 156 20.44 -19.48 -28.57
C ASP A 156 19.00 -19.19 -28.09
N GLU A 157 18.38 -18.18 -28.72
CA GLU A 157 16.98 -17.82 -28.53
C GLU A 157 16.08 -18.85 -29.24
N THR A 158 15.85 -19.98 -28.60
CA THR A 158 14.90 -20.98 -29.08
C THR A 158 13.49 -20.47 -28.81
N THR A 159 12.85 -19.89 -29.83
CA THR A 159 11.48 -19.38 -29.73
C THR A 159 10.48 -20.52 -29.91
N TYR A 160 9.50 -20.63 -29.01
CA TYR A 160 8.45 -21.65 -29.09
C TYR A 160 7.07 -21.02 -29.28
N GLU A 161 6.29 -21.54 -30.23
CA GLU A 161 4.91 -21.13 -30.41
C GLU A 161 3.99 -21.83 -29.41
N VAL A 162 3.32 -21.05 -28.56
CA VAL A 162 2.34 -21.54 -27.58
C VAL A 162 0.94 -21.02 -27.89
N GLU A 163 -0.08 -21.81 -27.57
CA GLU A 163 -1.48 -21.39 -27.70
C GLU A 163 -1.84 -20.41 -26.56
N CYS A 164 -1.47 -20.76 -25.33
CA CYS A 164 -1.61 -19.87 -24.17
C CYS A 164 -0.70 -20.25 -23.00
N LEU A 165 -0.40 -19.27 -22.15
CA LEU A 165 0.26 -19.48 -20.86
C LEU A 165 -0.79 -19.71 -19.77
N LEU A 166 -0.75 -20.87 -19.12
CA LEU A 166 -1.71 -21.30 -18.11
C LEU A 166 -1.33 -20.88 -16.69
N GLY A 167 -0.05 -20.58 -16.44
CA GLY A 167 0.41 -20.23 -15.10
C GLY A 167 1.89 -19.85 -15.06
N LYS A 168 2.30 -19.25 -13.94
CA LYS A 168 3.69 -18.90 -13.67
C LYS A 168 4.07 -19.32 -12.26
N LYS A 169 5.30 -19.79 -12.05
CA LYS A 169 5.87 -20.04 -10.73
C LYS A 169 7.35 -19.65 -10.74
N THR A 170 7.86 -19.21 -9.60
CA THR A 170 9.29 -18.92 -9.44
C THR A 170 9.90 -19.99 -8.56
N MET A 171 10.92 -20.69 -9.04
CA MET A 171 11.69 -21.67 -8.28
C MET A 171 13.17 -21.30 -8.36
N ASN A 172 13.83 -21.18 -7.21
CA ASN A 172 15.26 -20.85 -7.12
C ASN A 172 15.69 -19.62 -7.94
N GLY A 173 14.82 -18.61 -8.07
CA GLY A 173 15.10 -17.37 -8.79
C GLY A 173 14.81 -17.41 -10.30
N VAL A 174 14.49 -18.58 -10.86
CA VAL A 174 14.12 -18.74 -12.27
C VAL A 174 12.59 -18.79 -12.39
N VAL A 175 12.05 -18.12 -13.41
CA VAL A 175 10.61 -18.04 -13.66
C VAL A 175 10.20 -19.12 -14.63
N HIS A 176 9.43 -20.09 -14.17
CA HIS A 176 8.83 -21.09 -15.05
C HIS A 176 7.42 -20.68 -15.48
N TYR A 177 7.09 -20.87 -16.74
CA TYR A 177 5.77 -20.72 -17.33
C TYR A 177 5.15 -22.08 -17.65
N LYS A 178 3.86 -22.24 -17.38
CA LYS A 178 3.11 -23.43 -17.80
C LYS A 178 2.49 -23.16 -19.17
N CYS A 179 2.97 -23.84 -20.20
CA CYS A 179 2.59 -23.59 -21.58
C CYS A 179 1.54 -24.61 -22.05
N LYS A 180 0.47 -24.15 -22.70
CA LYS A 180 -0.41 -24.98 -23.53
C LYS A 180 0.09 -24.91 -24.97
N TRP A 181 0.56 -26.03 -25.49
CA TRP A 181 1.17 -26.11 -26.82
C TRP A 181 0.10 -26.14 -27.92
N LYS A 182 0.38 -25.53 -29.07
CA LYS A 182 -0.54 -25.53 -30.22
C LYS A 182 -0.80 -26.93 -30.78
N ASP A 183 0.16 -27.84 -30.64
CA ASP A 183 0.06 -29.22 -31.12
C ASP A 183 -0.85 -30.12 -30.26
N GLY A 184 -1.53 -29.55 -29.25
CA GLY A 184 -2.43 -30.29 -28.35
C GLY A 184 -1.72 -31.17 -27.33
N SER A 185 -0.39 -31.06 -27.23
CA SER A 185 0.42 -31.79 -26.25
C SER A 185 0.08 -31.39 -24.81
N THR A 186 0.33 -32.31 -23.86
CA THR A 186 0.05 -32.07 -22.44
C THR A 186 0.80 -30.81 -21.95
N PRO A 187 0.14 -29.90 -21.20
CA PRO A 187 0.79 -28.67 -20.75
C PRO A 187 1.97 -28.93 -19.81
N THR A 188 3.16 -28.45 -20.16
CA THR A 188 4.40 -28.61 -19.40
C THR A 188 4.92 -27.28 -18.87
N TRP A 189 5.80 -27.34 -17.87
CA TRP A 189 6.51 -26.16 -17.36
C TRP A 189 7.78 -25.93 -18.17
N PHE A 190 8.00 -24.69 -18.59
CA PHE A 190 9.15 -24.24 -19.37
C PHE A 190 9.78 -23.04 -18.67
N ASP A 191 11.09 -22.88 -18.76
CA ASP A 191 11.87 -21.76 -18.20
C ASP A 191 11.91 -20.55 -19.14
#